data_AF-A0A1M4L3D2-F1
#
_entry.id   AF-A0A1M4L3D2-F1
#
_cell.length_a   1.000
_cell.length_b   1.000
_cell.length_c   1.000
_cell.angle_alpha   90.00
_cell.angle_beta   90.00
_cell.angle_gamma   90.00
#
_symmetry.space_group_name_H-M   'P 1'
#
loop_
_entity.id
_entity.type
_entity.pdbx_description
1 polymer ?
#
loop_
_entity_poly.entity_id
_entity_poly.type
_entity_poly.pdbx_seq_one_letter_code
_entity_poly.pdbx_strand_id
1 'polypeptide(L)'
;MLAAAVDGGQTQANSLSLVSGEGELDVQAQSDEVRVQSKEGLKLISANAEVELAAGKTIHLAVAGGASVTIEGGNITVACPGTITVQASKKSFVGPVQQAYLLPAFAKSVCIPCLLQAMGKGQALSPVNG
;
A
#
# COMPACT_ATOMS: atom_id res chain seq x y z
N MET A 1 -9.75 -40.97 -20.95
CA MET A 1 -10.95 -40.38 -21.59
C MET A 1 -11.13 -38.99 -21.00
N LEU A 2 -11.12 -37.94 -21.82
CA LEU A 2 -11.42 -36.58 -21.35
C LEU A 2 -12.93 -36.37 -21.45
N ALA A 3 -13.62 -36.26 -20.32
CA ALA A 3 -15.01 -35.84 -20.25
C ALA A 3 -15.05 -34.38 -19.78
N ALA A 4 -15.46 -33.47 -20.67
CA ALA A 4 -15.82 -32.11 -20.28
C ALA A 4 -17.27 -32.13 -19.79
N ALA A 5 -17.49 -32.04 -18.49
CA ALA A 5 -18.78 -31.66 -17.92
C ALA A 5 -18.68 -30.19 -17.48
N VAL A 6 -19.29 -29.31 -18.25
CA VAL A 6 -19.53 -27.91 -17.87
C VAL A 6 -20.99 -27.83 -17.43
N ASP A 7 -21.21 -27.59 -16.14
CA ASP A 7 -22.54 -27.27 -15.62
C ASP A 7 -22.90 -25.83 -16.02
N GLY A 8 -23.80 -25.71 -17.01
CA GLY A 8 -24.55 -24.49 -17.28
C GLY A 8 -24.12 -23.70 -18.51
N GLY A 9 -24.94 -23.79 -19.58
CA GLY A 9 -25.20 -22.70 -20.52
C GLY A 9 -24.05 -22.24 -21.42
N GLN A 10 -23.63 -23.07 -22.38
CA GLN A 10 -22.75 -22.63 -23.46
C GLN A 10 -23.58 -22.11 -24.65
N THR A 11 -23.73 -20.79 -24.76
CA THR A 11 -24.39 -20.13 -25.91
C THR A 11 -23.42 -19.25 -26.71
N GLN A 12 -22.14 -19.63 -26.83
CA GLN A 12 -21.22 -19.06 -27.82
C GLN A 12 -20.25 -20.12 -28.36
N ALA A 13 -19.96 -20.05 -29.65
CA ALA A 13 -19.30 -21.10 -30.44
C ALA A 13 -17.82 -21.36 -30.10
N ASN A 14 -17.17 -20.55 -29.25
CA ASN A 14 -15.74 -20.66 -28.93
C ASN A 14 -15.49 -20.44 -27.42
N SER A 15 -15.68 -21.47 -26.59
CA SER A 15 -15.28 -21.46 -25.18
C SER A 15 -14.26 -22.57 -24.90
N LEU A 16 -13.35 -22.33 -23.95
CA LEU A 16 -12.36 -23.30 -23.49
C LEU A 16 -12.67 -23.67 -22.04
N SER A 17 -12.85 -24.96 -21.79
CA SER A 17 -12.95 -25.52 -20.44
C SER A 17 -11.87 -26.59 -20.27
N LEU A 18 -11.07 -26.46 -19.21
CA LEU A 18 -10.03 -27.40 -18.85
C LEU A 18 -10.33 -27.92 -17.45
N VAL A 19 -10.56 -29.23 -17.33
CA VAL A 19 -10.91 -29.88 -16.06
C VAL A 19 -10.02 -31.11 -15.89
N SER A 20 -9.33 -31.20 -14.76
CA SER A 20 -8.62 -32.41 -14.33
C SER A 20 -9.55 -33.23 -13.43
N GLY A 21 -9.82 -34.48 -13.79
CA GLY A 21 -10.70 -35.35 -13.00
C GLY A 21 -10.04 -35.87 -11.72
N GLU A 22 -8.75 -36.22 -11.80
CA GLU A 22 -7.91 -36.63 -10.67
C GLU A 22 -6.49 -36.10 -10.90
N GLY A 23 -5.83 -35.66 -9.83
CA GLY A 23 -4.46 -35.11 -9.89
C GLY A 23 -4.40 -33.59 -10.10
N GLU A 24 -3.19 -33.06 -10.06
CA GLU A 24 -2.90 -31.62 -10.11
C GLU A 24 -2.99 -31.08 -11.54
N LEU A 25 -3.56 -29.87 -11.69
CA LEU A 25 -3.44 -29.07 -12.89
C LEU A 25 -2.35 -28.03 -12.66
N ASP A 26 -1.23 -28.18 -13.37
CA ASP A 26 -0.09 -27.28 -13.28
C ASP A 26 0.10 -26.50 -14.58
N VAL A 27 0.28 -25.19 -14.46
CA VAL A 27 0.42 -24.25 -15.58
C VAL A 27 1.63 -23.36 -15.31
N GLN A 28 2.72 -23.60 -16.05
CA GLN A 28 3.98 -22.87 -15.89
C GLN A 28 4.48 -22.28 -17.20
N ALA A 29 5.05 -21.08 -17.12
CA ALA A 29 5.90 -20.52 -18.16
C ALA A 29 7.36 -20.54 -17.67
N GLN A 30 8.16 -21.48 -18.17
CA GLN A 30 9.53 -21.72 -17.66
C GLN A 30 10.54 -20.65 -18.06
N SER A 31 10.23 -19.84 -19.07
CA SER A 31 11.16 -18.83 -19.61
C SER A 31 10.49 -17.48 -19.86
N ASP A 32 9.19 -17.35 -19.57
CA ASP A 32 8.42 -16.15 -19.90
C ASP A 32 7.18 -15.99 -18.97
N GLU A 33 6.23 -15.15 -19.36
CA GLU A 33 5.05 -14.74 -18.60
C GLU A 33 3.81 -15.63 -18.84
N VAL A 34 3.02 -15.85 -17.79
CA VAL A 34 1.62 -16.31 -17.89
C VAL A 34 0.70 -15.11 -17.73
N ARG A 35 -0.14 -14.82 -18.74
CA ARG A 35 -1.12 -13.73 -18.71
C ARG A 35 -2.55 -14.26 -18.74
N VAL A 36 -3.32 -13.97 -17.71
CA VAL A 36 -4.75 -14.32 -17.62
C VAL A 36 -5.57 -13.03 -17.56
N GLN A 37 -6.42 -12.81 -18.56
CA GLN A 37 -7.24 -11.60 -18.68
C GLN A 37 -8.70 -11.98 -18.99
N SER A 38 -9.64 -11.25 -18.39
CA SER A 38 -11.07 -11.39 -18.65
C SER A 38 -11.67 -10.02 -18.96
N LYS A 39 -12.62 -9.97 -19.89
CA LYS A 39 -13.39 -8.75 -20.19
C LYS A 39 -14.40 -8.43 -19.08
N GLU A 40 -14.87 -9.45 -18.39
CA GLU A 40 -15.90 -9.34 -17.35
C GLU A 40 -15.27 -9.68 -15.99
N GLY A 41 -15.73 -10.75 -15.35
CA GLY A 41 -15.18 -11.23 -14.09
C GLY A 41 -14.05 -12.24 -14.28
N LEU A 42 -13.08 -12.21 -13.36
CA LEU A 42 -12.11 -13.27 -13.12
C LEU A 42 -12.29 -13.74 -11.68
N LYS A 43 -12.50 -15.03 -11.46
CA LYS A 43 -12.65 -15.64 -10.13
C LYS A 43 -11.60 -16.72 -9.93
N LEU A 44 -10.89 -16.64 -8.82
CA LEU A 44 -9.97 -17.66 -8.33
C LEU A 44 -10.56 -18.20 -7.02
N ILE A 45 -10.85 -19.50 -6.98
CA ILE A 45 -11.58 -20.12 -5.87
C ILE A 45 -10.90 -21.44 -5.54
N SER A 46 -10.62 -21.67 -4.25
CA SER A 46 -10.27 -22.98 -3.70
C SER A 46 -11.46 -23.51 -2.89
N ALA A 47 -11.86 -24.75 -3.16
CA ALA A 47 -13.06 -25.32 -2.53
C ALA A 47 -12.80 -25.80 -1.09
N ASN A 48 -11.60 -26.33 -0.82
CA ASN A 48 -11.30 -27.02 0.44
C ASN A 48 -10.09 -26.45 1.19
N ALA A 49 -9.21 -25.72 0.50
CA ALA A 49 -7.94 -25.25 1.05
C ALA A 49 -7.74 -23.75 0.76
N GLU A 50 -6.50 -23.29 0.82
CA GLU A 50 -6.16 -21.88 0.59
C GLU A 50 -5.84 -21.56 -0.87
N VAL A 51 -5.77 -20.26 -1.17
CA VAL A 51 -5.24 -19.71 -2.41
C VAL A 51 -3.94 -19.00 -2.05
N GLU A 52 -2.81 -19.56 -2.47
CA GLU A 52 -1.48 -18.99 -2.19
C GLU A 52 -0.98 -18.19 -3.39
N LEU A 53 -0.44 -17.00 -3.12
CA LEU A 53 0.20 -16.13 -4.10
C LEU A 53 1.61 -15.82 -3.62
N ALA A 54 2.61 -16.34 -4.33
CA ALA A 54 4.02 -16.10 -4.05
C ALA A 54 4.67 -15.40 -5.25
N ALA A 55 5.52 -14.40 -4.98
CA ALA A 55 6.29 -13.71 -6.00
C ALA A 55 7.72 -13.43 -5.51
N GLY A 56 8.69 -13.51 -6.42
CA GLY A 56 10.09 -13.25 -6.09
C GLY A 56 10.46 -11.77 -5.93
N LYS A 57 9.60 -10.85 -6.42
CA LYS A 57 9.86 -9.40 -6.37
C LYS A 57 8.70 -8.63 -5.76
N THR A 58 7.55 -8.66 -6.44
CA THR A 58 6.41 -7.81 -6.07
C THR A 58 5.10 -8.57 -6.30
N ILE A 59 4.19 -8.45 -5.33
CA ILE A 59 2.78 -8.76 -5.51
C ILE A 59 2.04 -7.42 -5.57
N HIS A 60 1.35 -7.13 -6.67
CA HIS A 60 0.63 -5.87 -6.88
C HIS A 60 -0.83 -6.13 -7.25
N LEU A 61 -1.73 -5.71 -6.38
CA LEU A 61 -3.18 -5.77 -6.61
C LEU A 61 -3.67 -4.34 -6.76
N ALA A 62 -4.22 -3.99 -7.91
CA ALA A 62 -4.73 -2.64 -8.17
C ALA A 62 -6.09 -2.70 -8.87
N VAL A 63 -6.88 -1.65 -8.63
CA VAL A 63 -8.13 -1.41 -9.35
C VAL A 63 -8.01 -0.12 -10.16
N ALA A 64 -8.80 -0.02 -11.24
CA ALA A 64 -8.82 1.16 -12.10
C ALA A 64 -9.15 2.47 -11.33
N GLY A 65 -9.85 2.37 -10.19
CA GLY A 65 -10.13 3.49 -9.29
C GLY A 65 -8.94 4.00 -8.48
N GLY A 66 -7.73 3.46 -8.68
CA GLY A 66 -6.49 3.93 -8.05
C GLY A 66 -6.20 3.39 -6.65
N ALA A 67 -7.05 2.51 -6.11
CA ALA A 67 -6.72 1.76 -4.90
C ALA A 67 -5.79 0.58 -5.24
N SER A 68 -4.78 0.35 -4.41
CA SER A 68 -3.82 -0.74 -4.58
C SER A 68 -3.26 -1.26 -3.26
N VAL A 69 -2.85 -2.53 -3.30
CA VAL A 69 -2.08 -3.22 -2.26
C VAL A 69 -0.83 -3.77 -2.92
N THR A 70 0.34 -3.38 -2.42
CA THR A 70 1.64 -3.80 -2.96
C THR A 70 2.48 -4.42 -1.86
N ILE A 71 3.03 -5.61 -2.12
CA ILE A 71 3.99 -6.29 -1.24
C ILE A 71 5.33 -6.33 -1.97
N GLU A 72 6.32 -5.63 -1.45
CA GLU A 72 7.65 -5.52 -2.07
C GLU A 72 8.71 -5.19 -1.02
N GLY A 73 9.89 -5.80 -1.14
CA GLY A 73 11.05 -5.47 -0.29
C GLY A 73 10.78 -5.66 1.22
N GLY A 74 9.91 -6.60 1.59
CA GLY A 74 9.49 -6.85 2.97
C GLY A 74 8.44 -5.87 3.52
N ASN A 75 7.99 -4.90 2.73
CA ASN A 75 6.99 -3.92 3.11
C ASN A 75 5.63 -4.25 2.51
N ILE A 76 4.56 -3.83 3.20
CA ILE A 76 3.19 -3.87 2.70
C ILE A 76 2.70 -2.42 2.57
N THR A 77 2.36 -2.02 1.35
CA THR A 77 1.84 -0.68 1.03
C THR A 77 0.39 -0.77 0.61
N VAL A 78 -0.49 -0.07 1.35
CA VAL A 78 -1.90 0.10 0.99
C VAL A 78 -2.09 1.55 0.58
N ALA A 79 -2.42 1.79 -0.69
CA ALA A 79 -2.60 3.12 -1.23
C ALA A 79 -4.00 3.27 -1.83
N CYS A 80 -4.69 4.36 -1.54
CA CYS A 80 -5.95 4.70 -2.18
C CYS A 80 -6.15 6.23 -2.20
N PRO A 81 -6.86 6.78 -3.20
CA PRO A 81 -7.16 8.21 -3.27
C PRO A 81 -8.19 8.66 -2.22
N GLY A 82 -9.02 7.74 -1.72
CA GLY A 82 -10.02 7.98 -0.70
C GLY A 82 -9.58 7.60 0.70
N THR A 83 -10.56 7.34 1.57
CA THR A 83 -10.33 6.95 2.97
C THR A 83 -10.05 5.46 3.10
N ILE A 84 -9.01 5.10 3.85
CA ILE A 84 -8.78 3.73 4.32
C ILE A 84 -9.64 3.48 5.56
N THR A 85 -10.63 2.60 5.45
CA THR A 85 -11.48 2.20 6.59
C THR A 85 -10.92 0.92 7.22
N VAL A 86 -10.46 1.01 8.47
CA VAL A 86 -9.96 -0.16 9.23
C VAL A 86 -10.92 -0.46 10.37
N GLN A 87 -11.53 -1.64 10.36
CA GLN A 87 -12.41 -2.12 11.42
C GLN A 87 -11.63 -3.04 12.36
N ALA A 88 -11.30 -2.56 13.57
CA ALA A 88 -10.53 -3.32 14.55
C ALA A 88 -10.97 -2.99 15.99
N SER A 89 -10.98 -3.99 16.88
CA SER A 89 -11.35 -3.82 18.30
C SER A 89 -10.33 -3.00 19.10
N LYS A 90 -9.07 -2.95 18.66
CA LYS A 90 -7.99 -2.10 19.21
C LYS A 90 -7.22 -1.49 18.06
N LYS A 91 -7.04 -0.17 18.09
CA LYS A 91 -6.16 0.57 17.19
C LYS A 91 -5.09 1.26 18.03
N SER A 92 -3.82 0.96 17.76
CA SER A 92 -2.69 1.69 18.32
C SER A 92 -2.06 2.48 17.17
N PHE A 93 -2.42 3.75 17.06
CA PHE A 93 -1.69 4.67 16.21
C PHE A 93 -0.57 5.25 17.05
N VAL A 94 0.68 4.90 16.70
CA VAL A 94 1.83 5.56 17.29
C VAL A 94 1.77 7.00 16.83
N GLY A 95 1.60 7.92 17.79
CA GLY A 95 1.53 9.35 17.50
C GLY A 95 2.83 9.83 16.82
N PRO A 96 2.79 11.00 16.18
CA PRO A 96 4.00 11.61 15.64
C PRO A 96 5.05 11.73 16.76
N VAL A 97 6.29 11.38 16.45
CA VAL A 97 7.41 11.56 17.37
C VAL A 97 7.60 13.08 17.51
N GLN A 98 7.18 13.64 18.65
CA GLN A 98 7.32 15.07 18.90
C GLN A 98 8.81 15.35 19.12
N GLN A 99 9.51 15.74 18.06
CA GLN A 99 10.88 16.22 18.20
C GLN A 99 10.79 17.60 18.84
N ALA A 100 11.31 17.74 20.06
CA ALA A 100 11.36 19.01 20.76
C ALA A 100 12.20 19.99 19.94
N TYR A 101 11.54 20.81 19.13
CA TYR A 101 12.18 21.95 18.53
C TYR A 101 12.45 22.94 19.66
N LEU A 102 13.72 23.06 20.04
CA LEU A 102 14.15 24.05 21.04
C LEU A 102 13.83 25.44 20.46
N LEU A 103 12.75 26.04 20.93
CA LEU A 103 12.51 27.46 20.72
C LEU A 103 13.73 28.22 21.26
N PRO A 104 14.32 29.13 20.49
CA PRO A 104 15.41 29.95 21.00
C PRO A 104 14.93 30.68 22.26
N ALA A 105 15.73 30.65 23.31
CA ALA A 105 15.40 31.27 24.58
C ALA A 105 15.20 32.78 24.36
N PHE A 106 13.98 33.28 24.58
CA PHE A 106 13.69 34.70 24.55
C PHE A 106 14.22 35.37 25.83
N ALA A 107 14.83 36.56 25.69
CA ALA A 107 15.30 37.34 26.82
C ALA A 107 14.13 37.83 27.67
N LYS A 108 14.06 37.40 28.95
CA LYS A 108 13.01 37.81 29.91
C LYS A 108 13.13 39.27 30.34
N SER A 109 14.32 39.85 30.22
CA SER A 109 14.58 41.27 30.37
C SER A 109 15.65 41.66 29.36
N VAL A 110 15.36 42.68 28.57
CA VAL A 110 16.31 43.26 27.62
C VAL A 110 17.01 44.39 28.31
N CYS A 111 18.35 44.36 28.30
CA CYS A 111 19.12 45.49 28.78
C CYS A 111 18.97 46.67 27.79
N ILE A 112 18.81 47.90 28.27
CA ILE A 112 18.69 49.10 27.41
C ILE A 112 19.80 49.17 26.34
N PRO A 113 21.09 48.91 26.65
CA PRO A 113 22.11 48.89 25.61
C PRO A 113 21.96 47.71 24.61
N CYS A 114 21.43 46.57 25.04
CA CYS A 114 21.13 45.41 24.19
C CYS A 114 20.04 45.75 23.16
N LEU A 115 19.03 46.53 23.58
CA LEU A 115 17.95 47.00 22.70
C LEU A 115 18.49 47.95 21.62
N LEU A 116 19.29 48.93 22.03
CA LEU A 116 19.88 49.91 21.09
C LEU A 116 20.81 49.22 20.07
N GLN A 117 21.56 48.21 20.50
CA GLN A 117 22.42 47.44 19.61
C GLN A 117 21.62 46.55 18.63
N ALA A 118 20.49 45.99 19.07
CA ALA A 118 19.58 45.24 18.21
C ALA A 118 18.89 46.15 17.17
N MET A 119 18.47 47.36 17.59
CA MET A 119 17.91 48.38 16.70
C MET A 119 18.94 48.84 15.65
N GLY A 120 20.19 49.07 16.05
CA GLY A 120 21.27 49.43 15.13
C GLY A 120 21.62 48.32 14.13
N LYS A 121 21.35 47.06 14.46
CA LYS A 121 21.56 45.89 13.59
C LYS A 121 20.30 45.45 12.83
N GLY A 122 19.18 46.15 12.99
CA GLY A 122 17.91 45.82 12.32
C GLY A 122 17.31 44.47 12.74
N GLN A 123 17.64 43.96 13.92
CA GLN A 123 17.20 42.65 14.40
C GLN A 123 15.92 42.78 15.23
N ALA A 124 14.90 41.95 14.91
CA ALA A 124 13.64 41.92 15.64
C ALA A 124 13.75 41.33 17.06
N LEU A 125 14.84 40.61 17.35
CA LEU A 125 15.10 39.95 18.63
C LEU A 125 16.46 40.39 19.16
N SER A 126 16.51 40.83 20.42
CA SER A 126 17.79 41.11 21.09
C SER A 126 18.44 39.79 21.52
N PRO A 127 19.76 39.62 21.38
CA PRO A 127 20.45 38.45 21.90
C PRO A 127 20.25 38.35 23.42
N VAL A 128 19.96 37.16 23.91
CA VAL A 128 20.13 36.83 25.34
C VAL A 128 21.63 36.95 25.64
N ASN A 129 22.00 37.83 26.57
CA ASN A 129 23.40 37.99 26.98
C ASN A 129 23.98 36.63 27.35
N GLY A 130 25.17 36.34 26.81
CA GLY A 130 26.07 35.31 27.34
C GLY A 130 26.70 35.77 28.64
#